data_AF-A0A126NNP4-F1
#
_entry.id   AF-A0A126NNP4-F1
#
_cell.length_a   1.000
_cell.length_b   1.000
_cell.length_c   1.000
_cell.angle_alpha   90.00
_cell.angle_beta   90.00
_cell.angle_gamma   90.00
#
_symmetry.space_group_name_H-M   'P 1'
#
loop_
_entity.id
_entity.type
_entity.pdbx_description
1 polymer ?
#
loop_
_entity_poly.entity_id
_entity_poly.type
_entity_poly.pdbx_seq_one_letter_code
_entity_poly.pdbx_strand_id
1 'polypeptide(L)'
;MLVLPIKSYFAAGTELVFSAAQLKVEIGQMIPWFGAVFAGAYAAFYTRFAAQWGYLAALYNQMMATIASAPPGQFPNEAFISWNAAFIEDAQDLHLARKSMFASVIRELLQNPHVVRVFLDSTQGGPNRLRDLERQLNCIAVAPAEFDFRTTQSVQRAVESAATSHPEI
;
A
#
# COMPACT_ATOMS: atom_id res chain seq x y z
N MET A 1 -48.45 -28.73 1.10
CA MET A 1 -47.67 -27.55 0.68
C MET A 1 -46.21 -28.00 0.57
N LEU A 2 -45.74 -28.27 -0.65
CA LEU A 2 -44.40 -28.79 -0.91
C LEU A 2 -43.47 -27.61 -1.23
N VAL A 3 -42.38 -27.47 -0.49
CA VAL A 3 -41.38 -26.41 -0.66
C VAL A 3 -40.21 -26.98 -1.42
N LEU A 4 -39.85 -26.36 -2.54
CA LEU A 4 -38.83 -26.86 -3.45
C LEU A 4 -37.49 -26.15 -3.25
N PRO A 5 -36.38 -26.91 -3.09
CA PRO A 5 -35.04 -26.35 -3.06
C PRO A 5 -34.61 -25.78 -4.42
N ILE A 6 -33.69 -24.81 -4.43
CA ILE A 6 -33.09 -24.18 -5.65
C ILE A 6 -32.40 -25.22 -6.55
N LYS A 7 -32.19 -26.47 -6.11
CA LYS A 7 -31.70 -27.56 -6.97
C LYS A 7 -32.77 -28.22 -7.85
N SER A 8 -34.04 -27.88 -7.71
CA SER A 8 -35.16 -28.61 -8.37
C SER A 8 -35.66 -28.02 -9.69
N TYR A 9 -35.00 -26.99 -10.25
CA TYR A 9 -35.44 -26.28 -11.47
C TYR A 9 -35.53 -27.12 -12.76
N PHE A 10 -35.35 -28.45 -12.71
CA PHE A 10 -35.38 -29.31 -13.89
C PHE A 10 -36.42 -30.45 -13.82
N ALA A 11 -37.27 -30.51 -12.80
CA ALA A 11 -38.36 -31.50 -12.76
C ALA A 11 -39.62 -30.96 -13.46
N ALA A 12 -40.07 -31.61 -14.53
CA ALA A 12 -41.32 -31.24 -15.20
C ALA A 12 -42.51 -31.48 -14.25
N GLY A 13 -43.25 -30.41 -13.91
CA GLY A 13 -44.47 -30.48 -13.09
C GLY A 13 -44.39 -29.81 -11.70
N THR A 14 -43.30 -29.13 -11.38
CA THR A 14 -43.16 -28.42 -10.09
C THR A 14 -43.69 -26.98 -10.11
N GLU A 15 -44.59 -26.64 -9.18
CA GLU A 15 -45.04 -25.26 -8.94
C GLU A 15 -43.96 -24.44 -8.23
N LEU A 16 -43.69 -23.23 -8.71
CA LEU A 16 -42.75 -22.29 -8.10
C LEU A 16 -43.35 -21.70 -6.82
N VAL A 17 -43.01 -22.28 -5.67
CA VAL A 17 -43.39 -21.74 -4.36
C VAL A 17 -42.15 -21.22 -3.65
N PHE A 18 -42.11 -19.91 -3.41
CA PHE A 18 -41.04 -19.29 -2.63
C PHE A 18 -41.16 -19.65 -1.15
N SER A 19 -40.05 -20.09 -0.55
CA SER A 19 -39.95 -20.33 0.90
C SER A 19 -38.71 -19.67 1.46
N ALA A 20 -38.92 -18.68 2.33
CA ALA A 20 -37.84 -18.00 3.05
C ALA A 20 -37.04 -18.95 3.96
N ALA A 21 -37.69 -19.98 4.52
CA ALA A 21 -37.02 -20.97 5.36
C ALA A 21 -36.04 -21.84 4.55
N GLN A 22 -36.43 -22.25 3.35
CA GLN A 22 -35.60 -23.04 2.45
C GLN A 22 -34.41 -22.22 1.94
N LEU A 23 -34.66 -20.97 1.55
CA LEU A 23 -33.60 -20.03 1.15
C LEU A 23 -32.55 -19.84 2.26
N LYS A 24 -32.98 -19.70 3.51
CA LYS A 24 -32.06 -19.56 4.66
C LYS A 24 -31.16 -20.78 4.82
N VAL A 25 -31.70 -21.99 4.68
CA VAL A 25 -30.93 -23.24 4.78
C VAL A 25 -29.92 -23.34 3.64
N GLU A 26 -30.33 -23.02 2.41
CA GLU A 26 -29.45 -23.12 1.24
C GLU A 26 -28.33 -22.07 1.26
N ILE A 27 -28.63 -20.83 1.64
CA ILE A 27 -27.61 -19.81 1.90
C ILE A 27 -26.66 -20.30 3.00
N GLY A 28 -27.20 -20.85 4.10
CA GLY A 28 -26.42 -21.41 5.20
C GLY A 28 -25.45 -22.50 4.75
N GLN A 29 -25.87 -23.36 3.83
CA GLN A 29 -25.01 -24.41 3.24
C GLN A 29 -23.96 -23.84 2.27
N MET A 30 -24.20 -22.67 1.68
CA MET A 30 -23.25 -22.03 0.77
C MET A 30 -22.13 -21.26 1.51
N ILE A 31 -22.38 -20.80 2.74
CA ILE A 31 -21.43 -20.00 3.52
C ILE A 31 -20.03 -20.65 3.64
N PRO A 32 -19.87 -21.95 3.96
CA PRO A 32 -18.54 -22.51 4.18
C PRO A 32 -17.63 -22.46 2.94
N TRP A 33 -18.15 -22.81 1.75
CA TRP A 33 -17.34 -22.83 0.54
C TRP A 33 -17.12 -21.43 -0.04
N PHE A 34 -18.12 -20.53 0.05
CA PHE A 34 -17.91 -19.12 -0.28
C PHE A 34 -16.89 -18.48 0.67
N GLY A 35 -16.96 -18.79 1.95
CA GLY A 35 -16.00 -18.32 2.96
C GLY A 35 -14.58 -18.77 2.64
N ALA A 36 -14.39 -20.03 2.24
CA ALA A 36 -13.10 -20.54 1.83
C ALA A 36 -12.56 -19.84 0.57
N VAL A 37 -13.39 -19.65 -0.46
CA VAL A 37 -13.00 -18.93 -1.69
C VAL A 37 -12.64 -17.48 -1.38
N PHE A 38 -13.47 -16.79 -0.58
CA PHE A 38 -13.23 -15.41 -0.17
C PHE A 38 -11.94 -15.28 0.64
N ALA A 39 -11.73 -16.15 1.63
CA ALA A 39 -10.53 -16.15 2.47
C ALA A 39 -9.27 -16.40 1.63
N GLY A 40 -9.32 -17.34 0.69
CA GLY A 40 -8.21 -17.62 -0.23
C GLY A 40 -7.89 -16.43 -1.14
N ALA A 41 -8.91 -15.80 -1.74
CA ALA A 41 -8.74 -14.62 -2.57
C ALA A 41 -8.19 -13.43 -1.77
N TYR A 42 -8.76 -13.19 -0.58
CA TYR A 42 -8.30 -12.15 0.33
C TYR A 42 -6.83 -12.34 0.72
N ALA A 43 -6.46 -13.56 1.13
CA ALA A 43 -5.08 -13.88 1.49
C ALA A 43 -4.13 -13.65 0.29
N ALA A 44 -4.49 -14.10 -0.91
CA ALA A 44 -3.66 -13.92 -2.10
C ALA A 44 -3.42 -12.44 -2.44
N PHE A 45 -4.48 -11.61 -2.42
CA PHE A 45 -4.36 -10.18 -2.67
C PHE A 45 -3.56 -9.47 -1.59
N TYR A 46 -3.79 -9.82 -0.32
CA TYR A 46 -3.06 -9.27 0.80
C TYR A 46 -1.58 -9.61 0.73
N THR A 47 -1.23 -10.87 0.47
CA THR A 47 0.17 -11.31 0.33
C THR A 47 0.86 -10.57 -0.82
N ARG A 48 0.19 -10.40 -1.97
CA ARG A 48 0.75 -9.61 -3.09
C ARG A 48 1.01 -8.17 -2.66
N PHE A 49 0.02 -7.51 -2.05
CA PHE A 49 0.16 -6.12 -1.58
C PHE A 49 1.30 -5.98 -0.56
N ALA A 50 1.37 -6.88 0.43
CA ALA A 50 2.40 -6.87 1.46
C ALA A 50 3.80 -7.04 0.85
N ALA A 51 3.97 -7.92 -0.14
CA ALA A 51 5.24 -8.10 -0.83
C ALA A 51 5.67 -6.85 -1.61
N GLN A 52 4.75 -6.23 -2.36
CA GLN A 52 5.03 -5.01 -3.12
C GLN A 52 5.41 -3.84 -2.20
N TRP A 53 4.66 -3.67 -1.10
CA TRP A 53 4.95 -2.65 -0.10
C TRP A 53 6.29 -2.88 0.59
N GLY A 54 6.55 -4.12 1.02
CA GLY A 54 7.77 -4.50 1.70
C GLY A 54 9.02 -4.30 0.83
N TYR A 55 8.94 -4.66 -0.45
CA TYR A 55 9.99 -4.39 -1.43
C TYR A 55 10.35 -2.90 -1.50
N LEU A 56 9.35 -2.04 -1.73
CA LEU A 56 9.57 -0.62 -1.95
C LEU A 56 10.08 0.08 -0.67
N ALA A 57 9.54 -0.30 0.50
CA ALA A 57 10.01 0.21 1.79
C ALA A 57 11.45 -0.23 2.10
N ALA A 58 11.80 -1.49 1.81
CA ALA A 58 13.15 -2.00 2.01
C ALA A 58 14.16 -1.28 1.12
N LEU A 59 13.83 -1.06 -0.16
CA LEU A 59 14.67 -0.29 -1.10
C LEU A 59 14.93 1.12 -0.57
N TYR A 60 13.88 1.83 -0.13
CA TYR A 60 14.02 3.16 0.45
C TYR A 60 14.93 3.16 1.69
N ASN A 61 14.74 2.21 2.60
CA ASN A 61 15.56 2.11 3.81
C ASN A 61 17.04 1.84 3.48
N GLN A 62 17.31 1.01 2.47
CA GLN A 62 18.69 0.76 2.00
C GLN A 62 19.30 2.01 1.38
N MET A 63 18.53 2.77 0.59
CA MET A 63 18.97 4.06 0.04
C MET A 63 19.34 5.03 1.17
N MET A 64 18.48 5.18 2.18
CA MET A 64 18.74 6.07 3.32
C MET A 64 19.93 5.61 4.16
N ALA A 65 20.07 4.31 4.42
CA ALA A 65 21.22 3.75 5.13
C ALA A 65 22.54 3.99 4.39
N THR A 66 22.50 3.92 3.05
CA THR A 66 23.66 4.20 2.19
C THR A 66 24.10 5.66 2.30
N ILE A 67 23.15 6.60 2.27
CA ILE A 67 23.44 8.03 2.46
C ILE A 67 23.99 8.29 3.86
N ALA A 68 23.35 7.71 4.89
CA ALA A 68 23.74 7.93 6.29
C ALA A 68 25.15 7.41 6.60
N SER A 69 25.58 6.36 5.89
CA SER A 69 26.91 5.75 6.06
C SER A 69 27.98 6.39 5.18
N ALA A 70 27.62 7.32 4.31
CA ALA A 70 28.54 7.89 3.34
C ALA A 70 29.44 8.98 3.95
N PRO A 71 30.72 9.06 3.55
CA PRO A 71 31.58 10.18 3.91
C PRO A 71 31.01 11.52 3.43
N PRO A 72 31.18 12.61 4.20
CA PRO A 72 30.73 13.94 3.79
C PRO A 72 31.29 14.34 2.43
N GLY A 73 30.43 14.84 1.53
CA GLY A 73 30.82 15.35 0.22
C GLY A 73 30.91 14.30 -0.91
N GLN A 74 30.67 13.02 -0.64
CA GLN A 74 30.63 11.97 -1.68
C GLN A 74 29.23 11.72 -2.26
N PHE A 75 28.20 12.39 -1.75
CA PHE A 75 26.82 12.27 -2.21
C PHE A 75 26.22 13.63 -2.57
N PRO A 76 25.31 13.69 -3.56
CA PRO A 76 24.77 12.56 -4.34
C PRO A 76 25.68 12.12 -5.50
N ASN A 77 25.94 10.82 -5.62
CA ASN A 77 26.61 10.23 -6.77
C ASN A 77 25.60 9.81 -7.86
N GLU A 78 26.06 9.52 -9.09
CA GLU A 78 25.17 9.16 -10.20
C GLU A 78 24.37 7.87 -9.93
N ALA A 79 24.96 6.92 -9.20
CA ALA A 79 24.29 5.69 -8.81
C ALA A 79 23.08 5.96 -7.91
N PHE A 80 23.21 6.88 -6.94
CA PHE A 80 22.13 7.27 -6.05
C PHE A 80 21.01 7.99 -6.78
N ILE A 81 21.34 8.86 -7.75
CA ILE A 81 20.36 9.52 -8.61
C ILE A 81 19.59 8.48 -9.43
N SER A 82 20.28 7.46 -9.94
CA SER A 82 19.67 6.35 -10.67
C SER A 82 18.76 5.51 -9.79
N TRP A 83 19.14 5.25 -8.54
CA TRP A 83 18.29 4.56 -7.57
C TRP A 83 17.03 5.35 -7.22
N ASN A 84 17.12 6.68 -7.10
CA ASN A 84 15.94 7.53 -6.91
C ASN A 84 14.98 7.43 -8.11
N ALA A 85 15.51 7.45 -9.35
CA ALA A 85 14.70 7.30 -10.55
C ALA A 85 14.02 5.93 -10.60
N ALA A 86 14.77 4.85 -10.34
CA ALA A 86 14.24 3.49 -10.29
C ALA A 86 13.17 3.31 -9.18
N PHE A 87 13.38 3.92 -8.01
CA PHE A 87 12.39 3.92 -6.94
C PHE A 87 11.06 4.56 -7.38
N ILE A 88 11.12 5.68 -8.11
CA ILE A 88 9.92 6.35 -8.64
C ILE A 88 9.22 5.47 -9.68
N GLU A 89 9.99 4.87 -10.60
CA GLU A 89 9.49 3.97 -11.63
C GLU A 89 8.78 2.75 -11.01
N ASP A 90 9.45 2.06 -10.08
CA ASP A 90 8.90 0.90 -9.38
C ASP A 90 7.65 1.27 -8.58
N ALA A 91 7.64 2.44 -7.92
CA ALA A 91 6.46 2.91 -7.19
C ALA A 91 5.26 3.11 -8.12
N GLN A 92 5.49 3.57 -9.36
CA GLN A 92 4.44 3.74 -10.37
C GLN A 92 3.95 2.39 -10.90
N ASP A 93 4.86 1.45 -11.20
CA ASP A 93 4.51 0.11 -11.73
C ASP A 93 3.84 -0.79 -10.69
N LEU A 94 4.18 -0.62 -9.42
CA LEU A 94 3.52 -1.29 -8.31
C LEU A 94 2.21 -0.61 -7.89
N HIS A 95 1.81 0.49 -8.54
CA HIS A 95 0.66 1.32 -8.18
C HIS A 95 0.69 1.86 -6.73
N LEU A 96 1.89 1.98 -6.16
CA LEU A 96 2.13 2.48 -4.80
C LEU A 96 2.40 3.98 -4.76
N ALA A 97 2.77 4.59 -5.89
CA ALA A 97 3.08 6.03 -5.99
C ALA A 97 1.96 6.94 -5.48
N ARG A 98 0.71 6.45 -5.49
CA ARG A 98 -0.46 7.19 -5.01
C ARG A 98 -0.75 7.06 -3.51
N LYS A 99 -0.04 6.19 -2.80
CA LYS A 99 -0.18 6.07 -1.34
C LYS A 99 0.53 7.26 -0.70
N SER A 100 -0.13 7.94 0.23
CA SER A 100 0.35 9.18 0.86
C SER A 100 1.81 9.11 1.33
N MET A 101 2.19 8.00 1.95
CA MET A 101 3.54 7.75 2.46
C MET A 101 4.64 7.73 1.38
N PHE A 102 4.34 7.24 0.17
CA PHE A 102 5.30 7.23 -0.94
C PHE A 102 5.16 8.49 -1.79
N ALA A 103 3.95 9.04 -1.90
CA ALA A 103 3.68 10.25 -2.66
C ALA A 103 4.49 11.45 -2.15
N SER A 104 4.65 11.60 -0.83
CA SER A 104 5.49 12.66 -0.24
C SER A 104 6.95 12.53 -0.65
N VAL A 105 7.51 11.32 -0.52
CA VAL A 105 8.91 11.01 -0.89
C VAL A 105 9.12 11.24 -2.39
N ILE A 106 8.22 10.72 -3.24
CA ILE A 106 8.32 10.87 -4.69
C ILE A 106 8.28 12.35 -5.07
N ARG A 107 7.41 13.16 -4.46
CA ARG A 107 7.37 14.61 -4.72
C ARG A 107 8.70 15.28 -4.37
N GLU A 108 9.29 14.92 -3.24
CA GLU A 108 10.60 15.44 -2.84
C GLU A 108 11.70 15.03 -3.84
N LEU A 109 11.73 13.76 -4.25
CA LEU A 109 12.70 13.25 -5.23
C LEU A 109 12.56 13.93 -6.61
N LEU A 110 11.33 14.20 -7.05
CA LEU A 110 11.04 14.88 -8.32
C LEU A 110 11.44 16.38 -8.31
N GLN A 111 11.70 16.98 -7.15
CA GLN A 111 12.27 18.33 -7.09
C GLN A 111 13.73 18.38 -7.56
N ASN A 112 14.43 17.24 -7.58
CA ASN A 112 15.80 17.14 -8.07
C ASN A 112 15.83 16.97 -9.60
N PRO A 113 16.31 17.97 -10.37
CA PRO A 113 16.30 17.90 -11.84
C PRO A 113 17.14 16.75 -12.40
N HIS A 114 18.18 16.30 -11.68
CA HIS A 114 19.00 15.18 -12.12
C HIS A 114 18.25 13.86 -12.02
N VAL A 115 17.41 13.68 -11.00
CA VAL A 115 16.56 12.49 -10.87
C VAL A 115 15.52 12.47 -11.99
N VAL A 116 14.88 13.60 -12.27
CA VAL A 116 13.92 13.74 -13.37
C VAL A 116 14.59 13.40 -14.71
N ARG A 117 15.79 13.92 -14.97
CA ARG A 117 16.54 13.61 -16.18
C ARG A 117 16.79 12.10 -16.31
N VAL A 118 17.35 11.47 -15.28
CA VAL A 118 17.65 10.03 -15.31
C VAL A 118 16.37 9.22 -15.47
N PHE A 119 15.28 9.60 -14.80
CA PHE A 119 13.97 8.97 -14.98
C PHE A 119 13.50 9.04 -16.43
N LEU A 120 13.59 10.20 -17.10
CA LEU A 120 13.20 10.34 -18.49
C LEU A 120 14.06 9.50 -19.45
N ASP A 121 15.35 9.37 -19.14
CA ASP A 121 16.31 8.64 -19.97
C ASP A 121 16.19 7.11 -19.78
N SER A 122 15.88 6.64 -18.57
CA SER A 122 15.83 5.21 -18.23
C SER A 122 14.44 4.58 -18.36
N THR A 123 13.38 5.38 -18.25
CA THR A 123 12.00 4.87 -18.16
C THR A 123 11.36 4.76 -19.53
N GLN A 124 10.82 3.59 -19.87
CA GLN A 124 10.05 3.43 -21.11
C GLN A 124 8.80 4.32 -21.10
N GLY A 125 8.65 5.20 -22.09
CA GLY A 125 7.56 6.16 -22.15
C GLY A 125 7.65 7.26 -21.08
N GLY A 126 8.86 7.54 -20.55
CA GLY A 126 9.15 8.47 -19.46
C GLY A 126 8.36 9.78 -19.49
N PRO A 127 8.32 10.55 -20.60
CA PRO A 127 7.58 11.81 -20.64
C PRO A 127 6.07 11.68 -20.39
N ASN A 128 5.45 10.58 -20.82
CA ASN A 128 4.03 10.33 -20.55
C ASN A 128 3.83 9.88 -19.11
N ARG A 129 4.69 8.96 -18.64
CA ARG A 129 4.64 8.43 -17.28
C ARG A 129 4.86 9.51 -16.23
N LEU A 130 5.79 10.43 -16.47
CA LEU A 130 6.07 11.56 -15.59
C LEU A 130 4.85 12.50 -15.51
N ARG A 131 4.25 12.87 -16.64
CA ARG A 131 3.04 13.71 -16.66
C ARG A 131 1.87 13.06 -15.93
N ASP A 132 1.67 11.76 -16.12
CA ASP A 132 0.64 11.01 -15.42
C ASP A 132 0.92 10.93 -13.92
N LEU A 133 2.18 10.72 -13.54
CA LEU A 133 2.63 10.70 -12.15
C LEU A 133 2.39 12.05 -11.48
N GLU A 134 2.83 13.16 -12.08
CA GLU A 134 2.59 14.52 -11.57
C GLU A 134 1.10 14.81 -11.39
N ARG A 135 0.27 14.43 -12.37
CA ARG A 135 -1.20 14.57 -12.27
C ARG A 135 -1.73 13.76 -11.08
N GLN A 136 -1.31 12.51 -10.94
CA GLN A 136 -1.74 11.64 -9.85
C GLN A 136 -1.31 12.18 -8.49
N LEU A 137 -0.07 12.68 -8.39
CA LEU A 137 0.46 13.28 -7.19
C LEU A 137 -0.35 14.53 -6.83
N ASN A 138 -0.63 15.44 -7.76
CA ASN A 138 -1.39 16.67 -7.50
C ASN A 138 -2.82 16.42 -7.00
N CYS A 139 -3.45 15.30 -7.37
CA CYS A 139 -4.77 14.91 -6.87
C CYS A 139 -4.76 14.35 -5.44
N ILE A 140 -3.59 14.06 -4.87
CA ILE A 140 -3.47 13.54 -3.51
C ILE A 140 -3.31 14.75 -2.58
N ALA A 141 -4.27 14.89 -1.66
CA ALA A 141 -4.10 15.72 -0.48
C ALA A 141 -3.01 15.08 0.38
N VAL A 142 -1.74 15.37 0.06
CA VAL A 142 -0.65 15.13 0.99
C VAL A 142 -0.81 16.24 2.00
N ALA A 143 -1.38 15.92 3.16
CA ALA A 143 -1.20 16.77 4.33
C ALA A 143 0.31 17.01 4.42
N PRO A 144 0.79 18.28 4.48
CA PRO A 144 2.19 18.52 4.69
C PRO A 144 2.57 17.67 5.91
N ALA A 145 3.59 16.84 5.76
CA ALA A 145 4.18 16.21 6.91
C ALA A 145 4.81 17.35 7.73
N GLU A 146 3.99 18.06 8.51
CA GLU A 146 4.45 18.65 9.75
C GLU A 146 4.88 17.46 10.61
N PHE A 147 6.07 16.95 10.33
CA PHE A 147 6.79 16.11 11.26
C PHE A 147 7.21 17.05 12.39
N ASP A 148 6.25 17.35 13.27
CA ASP A 148 6.48 18.18 14.44
C ASP A 148 7.35 17.38 15.41
N PHE A 149 8.65 17.61 15.31
CA PHE A 149 9.67 17.09 16.23
C PHE A 149 9.35 17.36 17.71
N ARG A 150 8.51 18.38 18.01
CA ARG A 150 8.10 18.70 19.39
C ARG A 150 7.13 17.67 19.95
N THR A 151 6.30 17.05 19.11
CA THR A 151 5.35 16.02 19.54
C THR A 151 6.06 14.71 19.85
N THR A 152 7.12 14.36 19.11
CA THR A 152 7.95 13.18 19.43
C THR A 152 8.80 13.40 20.68
N GLN A 153 9.37 14.60 20.88
CA GLN A 153 10.09 14.93 22.11
C GLN A 153 9.17 15.00 23.35
N SER A 154 7.92 15.45 23.22
CA SER A 154 6.98 15.51 24.34
C SER A 154 6.52 14.12 24.77
N VAL A 155 6.28 13.22 23.81
CA VAL A 155 5.97 11.80 24.09
C VAL A 155 7.16 11.10 24.74
N GLN A 156 8.39 11.35 24.26
CA GLN A 156 9.59 10.72 24.83
C GLN A 156 9.89 11.21 26.26
N ARG A 157 9.70 12.50 26.54
CA ARG A 157 9.79 13.04 27.90
C ARG A 157 8.66 12.54 28.82
N ALA A 158 7.46 12.32 28.30
CA ALA A 158 6.35 11.76 29.07
C ALA A 158 6.61 10.28 29.44
N VAL A 159 7.22 9.51 28.53
CA VAL A 159 7.62 8.12 28.80
C VAL A 159 8.78 8.05 29.82
N GLU A 160 9.79 8.93 29.74
CA GLU A 160 10.87 9.03 30.72
C GLU A 160 10.40 9.49 32.11
N SER A 161 9.40 10.39 32.15
CA SER A 161 8.77 10.84 33.40
C SER A 161 7.89 9.76 34.05
N ALA A 162 7.33 8.83 33.27
CA ALA A 162 6.55 7.71 33.78
C ALA A 162 7.44 6.54 34.25
N ALA A 163 8.63 6.38 33.66
CA ALA A 163 9.60 5.36 34.06
C ALA A 163 10.30 5.68 35.40
N THR A 164 10.33 6.95 35.80
CA THR A 164 10.96 7.41 37.06
C THR A 164 9.99 7.45 38.25
N SER A 165 8.71 7.10 38.06
CA SER A 165 7.69 7.12 39.13
C SER A 165 7.36 5.73 39.72
N HIS A 166 8.29 4.77 39.69
CA HIS A 166 8.17 3.57 40.52
C HIS A 166 8.79 3.83 41.90
N PRO A 167 7.99 3.85 42.99
CA PRO A 167 8.53 3.90 44.34
C PRO A 167 9.20 2.56 44.67
N GLU A 168 10.45 2.64 45.09
CA GLU A 168 11.14 1.54 45.78
C GLU A 168 10.27 1.08 46.96
N ILE A 169 9.95 -0.21 46.96
CA ILE A 169 9.46 -0.94 48.15
C ILE A 169 10.68 -1.50 48.86
#